data_AF-Q87BN9-F1
#
_entry.id   AF-Q87BN9-F1
#
_cell.length_a   1.000
_cell.length_b   1.000
_cell.length_c   1.000
_cell.angle_alpha   90.00
_cell.angle_beta   90.00
_cell.angle_gamma   90.00
#
_symmetry.space_group_name_H-M   'P 1'
#
loop_
_entity.id
_entity.type
_entity.pdbx_description
1 polymer ?
#
loop_
_entity_poly.entity_id
_entity_poly.type
_entity_poly.pdbx_seq_one_letter_code
_entity_poly.pdbx_strand_id
1 'polypeptide(L)'
;MSLDSALRSRIETLLHSNRVVLFMKGRPGMPQCGFSAKAAGILQALGVEYAHVNVLDDQEIREGIKRYGDWPTIPQLYIDGELIGGSDIVSQMYENGELSTLLGVAAPDLTPPSITITPTAVEMLKGTLANAPGSTLALSIDSRFQPTFELAPINTQAIAAEYNGLRVQFDLASARRAEGITIDWVDDIRGQGLVIDNPNAPQPIQELSPGDAAAQVDAGVLTLVDVRPADERAVASVAVPFRTMDGGERAVLEQLPKGTPLAFLCHHGGRSLQAAEHFRSLGFTSIYNIGGGIDAWSTQVDPGVPKY
;
A
#
# COMPACT_ATOMS: atom_id res chain seq x y z
N MET A 1 30.93 -4.75 -30.24
CA MET A 1 30.69 -3.90 -31.42
C MET A 1 30.44 -2.49 -30.91
N SER A 2 31.15 -1.49 -31.47
CA SER A 2 30.98 -0.08 -31.10
C SER A 2 29.55 0.39 -31.34
N LEU A 3 29.09 1.33 -30.52
CA LEU A 3 27.80 2.00 -30.71
C LEU A 3 27.84 2.81 -32.01
N ASP A 4 26.79 2.72 -32.83
CA ASP A 4 26.65 3.54 -34.04
C ASP A 4 26.68 5.04 -33.70
N SER A 5 27.33 5.85 -34.54
CA SER A 5 27.56 7.28 -34.24
C SER A 5 26.27 8.11 -34.25
N ALA A 6 25.32 7.79 -35.13
CA ALA A 6 24.04 8.49 -35.18
C ALA A 6 23.19 8.12 -33.95
N LEU A 7 23.17 6.85 -33.56
CA LEU A 7 22.50 6.39 -32.34
C LEU A 7 23.09 7.02 -31.07
N ARG A 8 24.42 7.11 -30.98
CA ARG A 8 25.13 7.81 -29.89
C ARG A 8 24.66 9.26 -29.77
N SER A 9 24.68 10.01 -30.87
CA SER A 9 24.28 11.42 -30.89
C SER A 9 22.82 11.60 -30.47
N ARG A 10 21.94 10.68 -30.87
CA ARG A 10 20.52 10.67 -30.47
C ARG A 10 20.35 10.47 -28.95
N ILE A 11 21.11 9.56 -28.34
CA ILE A 11 21.12 9.35 -26.88
C ILE A 11 21.65 10.59 -26.15
N GLU A 12 22.80 11.11 -26.58
CA GLU A 12 23.41 12.31 -25.99
C GLU A 12 22.48 13.52 -26.07
N THR A 13 21.76 13.69 -27.18
CA THR A 13 20.76 14.77 -27.32
C THR A 13 19.64 14.66 -26.29
N LEU A 14 19.11 13.44 -26.07
CA LEU A 14 18.06 13.21 -25.08
C LEU A 14 18.55 13.52 -23.66
N LEU A 15 19.78 13.11 -23.33
CA LEU A 15 20.42 13.32 -22.05
C LEU A 15 20.78 14.79 -21.80
N HIS A 16 21.23 15.53 -22.81
CA HIS A 16 21.54 16.96 -22.66
C HIS A 16 20.30 17.84 -22.61
N SER A 17 19.20 17.42 -23.24
CA SER A 17 17.96 18.21 -23.26
C SER A 17 17.18 18.13 -21.95
N ASN A 18 17.51 17.17 -21.07
CA ASN A 18 16.75 16.89 -19.85
C ASN A 18 17.71 16.55 -18.71
N ARG A 19 17.60 17.25 -17.59
CA ARG A 19 18.42 16.98 -16.41
C ARG A 19 18.25 15.55 -15.89
N VAL A 20 17.02 15.03 -15.85
CA VAL A 20 16.73 13.68 -15.34
C VAL A 20 16.07 12.87 -16.45
N VAL A 21 16.66 11.72 -16.80
CA VAL A 21 16.14 10.85 -17.85
C VAL A 21 16.06 9.40 -17.37
N LEU A 22 14.87 8.81 -17.47
CA LEU A 22 14.64 7.39 -17.15
C LEU A 22 14.39 6.58 -18.42
N PHE A 23 15.33 5.70 -18.77
CA PHE A 23 15.10 4.67 -19.79
C PHE A 23 14.39 3.48 -19.14
N MET A 24 13.17 3.17 -19.57
CA MET A 24 12.31 2.19 -18.91
C MET A 24 11.50 1.35 -19.90
N LYS A 25 10.94 0.25 -19.42
CA LYS A 25 9.99 -0.60 -20.17
C LYS A 25 8.57 -0.13 -19.89
N GLY A 26 7.92 0.45 -20.89
CA GLY A 26 6.63 1.12 -20.76
C GLY A 26 6.78 2.61 -20.43
N ARG A 27 5.76 3.19 -19.79
CA ARG A 27 5.71 4.61 -19.42
C ARG A 27 5.52 4.75 -17.91
N PRO A 28 5.83 5.90 -17.28
CA PRO A 28 5.64 6.11 -15.84
C PRO A 28 4.24 5.76 -15.33
N GLY A 29 3.19 6.19 -16.02
CA GLY A 29 1.81 5.88 -15.66
C GLY A 29 1.33 4.48 -16.07
N MET A 30 2.09 3.76 -16.90
CA MET A 30 1.76 2.41 -17.35
C MET A 30 3.05 1.59 -17.60
N PRO A 31 3.78 1.24 -16.52
CA PRO A 31 5.02 0.49 -16.64
C PRO A 31 4.75 -0.96 -17.05
N GLN A 32 5.61 -1.53 -17.88
CA GLN A 32 5.49 -2.91 -18.37
C GLN A 32 6.54 -3.86 -17.77
N CYS A 33 7.20 -3.43 -16.69
CA CYS A 33 8.18 -4.22 -15.96
C CYS A 33 8.26 -3.74 -14.50
N GLY A 34 8.30 -4.66 -13.53
CA GLY A 34 8.33 -4.32 -12.10
C GLY A 34 9.51 -3.43 -11.70
N PHE A 35 10.71 -3.68 -12.25
CA PHE A 35 11.87 -2.82 -12.00
C PHE A 35 11.68 -1.40 -12.55
N SER A 36 11.06 -1.28 -13.74
CA SER A 36 10.71 0.02 -14.32
C SER A 36 9.64 0.74 -13.49
N ALA A 37 8.65 0.02 -12.97
CA ALA A 37 7.65 0.56 -12.06
C ALA A 37 8.29 1.08 -10.77
N LYS A 38 9.23 0.33 -10.19
CA LYS A 38 9.95 0.71 -8.96
C LYS A 38 10.74 2.01 -9.16
N ALA A 39 11.58 2.10 -10.19
CA ALA A 39 12.36 3.31 -10.47
C ALA A 39 11.48 4.54 -10.76
N ALA A 40 10.43 4.39 -11.57
CA ALA A 40 9.50 5.48 -11.85
C ALA A 40 8.73 5.95 -10.61
N GLY A 41 8.31 5.00 -9.75
CA GLY A 41 7.61 5.28 -8.50
C GLY A 41 8.47 6.04 -7.49
N ILE A 42 9.77 5.76 -7.43
CA ILE A 42 10.72 6.51 -6.58
C ILE A 42 10.82 7.97 -7.01
N LEU A 43 11.02 8.23 -8.31
CA LEU A 43 11.11 9.60 -8.84
C LEU A 43 9.79 10.36 -8.62
N GLN A 44 8.66 9.67 -8.75
CA GLN A 44 7.33 10.23 -8.46
C GLN A 44 7.17 10.56 -6.97
N ALA A 45 7.61 9.68 -6.06
CA ALA A 45 7.55 9.92 -4.62
C ALA A 45 8.40 11.11 -4.17
N LEU A 46 9.52 11.35 -4.87
CA LEU A 46 10.37 12.52 -4.67
C LEU A 46 9.81 13.81 -5.30
N GLY A 47 8.73 13.72 -6.08
CA GLY A 47 8.11 14.88 -6.74
C GLY A 47 9.00 15.51 -7.82
N VAL A 48 9.91 14.74 -8.41
CA VAL A 48 10.87 15.23 -9.41
C VAL A 48 10.29 15.11 -10.82
N GLU A 49 10.41 16.17 -11.62
CA GLU A 49 10.13 16.10 -13.05
C GLU A 49 11.28 15.41 -13.79
N TYR A 50 10.96 14.47 -14.67
CA TYR A 50 11.93 13.74 -15.46
C TYR A 50 11.38 13.40 -16.85
N ALA A 51 12.28 13.34 -17.84
CA ALA A 51 11.97 12.75 -19.13
C ALA A 51 12.05 11.22 -19.05
N HIS A 52 11.22 10.54 -19.83
CA HIS A 52 11.28 9.08 -19.92
C HIS A 52 11.39 8.62 -21.36
N VAL A 53 12.05 7.49 -21.56
CA VAL A 53 12.17 6.83 -22.85
C VAL A 53 11.67 5.40 -22.73
N ASN A 54 10.58 5.08 -23.45
CA ASN A 54 10.08 3.72 -23.53
C ASN A 54 10.95 2.89 -24.49
N VAL A 55 11.86 2.09 -23.96
CA VAL A 55 12.78 1.27 -24.78
C VAL A 55 12.09 0.10 -25.49
N LEU A 56 10.81 -0.16 -25.22
CA LEU A 56 10.04 -1.18 -25.94
C LEU A 56 9.58 -0.69 -27.32
N ASP A 57 9.44 0.63 -27.49
CA ASP A 57 9.03 1.23 -28.76
C ASP A 57 10.21 1.37 -29.74
N ASP A 58 11.46 1.29 -29.23
CA ASP A 58 12.68 1.47 -30.02
C ASP A 58 13.78 0.48 -29.58
N GLN A 59 13.96 -0.57 -30.38
CA GLN A 59 14.93 -1.63 -30.10
C GLN A 59 16.39 -1.17 -30.28
N GLU A 60 16.64 -0.16 -31.13
CA GLU A 60 17.98 0.41 -31.29
C GLU A 60 18.39 1.17 -30.04
N ILE A 61 17.50 2.01 -29.50
CA ILE A 61 17.72 2.70 -28.21
C ILE A 61 17.88 1.68 -27.08
N ARG A 62 17.07 0.62 -27.05
CA ARG A 62 17.16 -0.43 -26.02
C ARG A 62 18.52 -1.09 -25.92
N GLU A 63 19.10 -1.50 -27.05
CA GLU A 63 20.42 -2.11 -27.07
C GLU A 63 21.53 -1.06 -27.02
N GLY A 64 21.28 0.13 -27.58
CA GLY A 64 22.19 1.24 -27.61
C GLY A 64 22.51 1.80 -26.23
N ILE A 65 21.48 2.05 -25.41
CA ILE A 65 21.66 2.65 -24.07
C ILE A 65 22.47 1.73 -23.14
N LYS A 66 22.31 0.41 -23.28
CA LYS A 66 23.11 -0.57 -22.54
C LYS A 66 24.60 -0.46 -22.84
N ARG A 67 24.95 -0.24 -24.11
CA ARG A 67 26.33 -0.07 -24.56
C ARG A 67 26.85 1.33 -24.24
N TYR A 68 25.99 2.35 -24.29
CA TYR A 68 26.34 3.73 -24.00
C TYR A 68 26.78 3.89 -22.55
N GLY A 69 25.97 3.42 -21.60
CA GLY A 69 26.25 3.50 -20.17
C GLY A 69 27.08 2.32 -19.62
N ASP A 70 27.55 1.42 -20.48
CA ASP A 70 28.20 0.15 -20.08
C ASP A 70 27.41 -0.61 -19.00
N TRP A 71 26.09 -0.68 -19.17
CA TRP A 71 25.16 -1.22 -18.19
C TRP A 71 24.15 -2.18 -18.83
N PRO A 72 24.08 -3.47 -18.42
CA PRO A 72 23.39 -4.49 -19.20
C PRO A 72 21.85 -4.47 -19.06
N THR A 73 21.31 -3.84 -18.01
CA THR A 73 19.89 -3.95 -17.63
C THR A 73 19.10 -2.66 -17.86
N ILE A 74 17.77 -2.79 -17.80
CA ILE A 74 16.77 -1.70 -17.87
C ILE A 74 15.81 -1.92 -16.70
N PRO A 75 15.42 -0.87 -15.94
CA PRO A 75 15.60 0.56 -16.23
C PRO A 75 17.02 1.09 -16.01
N GLN A 76 17.32 2.26 -16.58
CA GLN A 76 18.52 3.05 -16.30
C GLN A 76 18.13 4.50 -16.03
N LEU A 77 18.59 5.05 -14.91
CA LEU A 77 18.42 6.46 -14.56
C LEU A 77 19.69 7.23 -14.90
N TYR A 78 19.53 8.35 -15.60
CA TYR A 78 20.59 9.32 -15.85
C TYR A 78 20.23 10.66 -15.21
N ILE A 79 21.20 11.31 -14.58
CA ILE A 79 21.09 12.66 -14.03
C ILE A 79 22.26 13.48 -14.56
N ASP A 80 21.98 14.66 -15.12
CA ASP A 80 22.97 15.56 -15.72
C ASP A 80 23.86 14.87 -16.77
N GLY A 81 23.28 13.91 -17.50
CA GLY A 81 23.94 13.12 -18.53
C GLY A 81 24.78 11.93 -18.03
N GLU A 82 24.93 11.77 -16.71
CA GLU A 82 25.67 10.67 -16.10
C GLU A 82 24.76 9.51 -15.68
N LEU A 83 25.24 8.27 -15.87
CA LEU A 83 24.51 7.08 -15.44
C LEU A 83 24.56 6.98 -13.91
N ILE A 84 23.38 6.96 -13.29
CA ILE A 84 23.22 6.72 -11.85
C ILE A 84 23.11 5.22 -11.56
N GLY A 85 22.40 4.49 -12.42
CA GLY A 85 22.34 3.03 -12.36
C GLY A 85 20.96 2.47 -12.67
N GLY A 86 20.80 1.18 -12.33
CA GLY A 86 19.55 0.45 -12.47
C GLY A 86 18.58 0.63 -11.30
N SER A 87 17.48 -0.12 -11.32
CA SER A 87 16.41 -0.02 -10.31
C SER A 87 16.89 -0.23 -8.87
N ASP A 88 17.82 -1.16 -8.64
CA ASP A 88 18.26 -1.51 -7.28
C ASP A 88 19.13 -0.40 -6.68
N ILE A 89 20.08 0.13 -7.45
CA ILE A 89 20.92 1.28 -7.04
C ILE A 89 20.04 2.50 -6.77
N VAL A 90 19.10 2.80 -7.67
CA VAL A 90 18.14 3.90 -7.48
C VAL A 90 17.32 3.72 -6.21
N SER A 91 16.94 2.49 -5.87
CA SER A 91 16.22 2.19 -4.62
C SER A 91 17.10 2.45 -3.39
N GLN A 92 18.33 1.94 -3.41
CA GLN A 92 19.27 2.13 -2.31
C GLN A 92 19.59 3.62 -2.07
N MET A 93 19.87 4.36 -3.15
CA MET A 93 20.13 5.81 -3.06
C MET A 93 18.90 6.60 -2.58
N TYR A 94 17.69 6.11 -2.86
CA TYR A 94 16.47 6.73 -2.32
C TYR A 94 16.32 6.46 -0.83
N GLU A 95 16.52 5.21 -0.40
CA GLU A 95 16.39 4.76 0.99
C GLU A 95 17.42 5.42 1.91
N ASN A 96 18.63 5.71 1.42
CA ASN A 96 19.69 6.37 2.21
C ASN A 96 19.72 7.91 2.04
N GLY A 97 18.84 8.48 1.22
CA GLY A 97 18.73 9.93 0.98
C GLY A 97 19.73 10.53 -0.01
N GLU A 98 20.68 9.76 -0.55
CA GLU A 98 21.67 10.21 -1.54
C GLU A 98 21.00 10.71 -2.84
N LEU A 99 19.97 10.00 -3.31
CA LEU A 99 19.24 10.36 -4.52
C LEU A 99 18.55 11.73 -4.37
N SER A 100 18.01 12.00 -3.18
CA SER A 100 17.33 13.27 -2.88
C SER A 100 18.32 14.43 -2.89
N THR A 101 19.50 14.19 -2.30
CA THR A 101 20.62 15.15 -2.30
C THR A 101 21.06 15.46 -3.74
N LEU A 102 21.24 14.42 -4.56
CA LEU A 102 21.64 14.55 -5.95
C LEU A 102 20.60 15.31 -6.79
N LEU A 103 19.31 15.08 -6.53
CA LEU A 103 18.22 15.75 -7.23
C LEU A 103 17.95 17.17 -6.70
N GLY A 104 18.44 17.51 -5.51
CA GLY A 104 18.22 18.81 -4.86
C GLY A 104 16.80 18.93 -4.28
N VAL A 105 16.24 17.81 -3.81
CA VAL A 105 14.90 17.74 -3.21
C VAL A 105 14.98 17.32 -1.75
N ALA A 106 13.90 17.55 -1.00
CA ALA A 106 13.82 17.10 0.38
C ALA A 106 13.99 15.57 0.45
N ALA A 107 14.89 15.13 1.33
CA ALA A 107 15.07 13.70 1.59
C ALA A 107 13.81 13.09 2.17
N PRO A 108 13.52 11.81 1.89
CA PRO A 108 12.46 11.11 2.57
C PRO A 108 12.71 11.12 4.08
N ASP A 109 11.64 11.18 4.87
CA ASP A 109 11.74 11.00 6.31
C ASP A 109 12.22 9.57 6.62
N LEU A 110 13.43 9.46 7.14
CA LEU A 110 14.09 8.22 7.55
C LEU A 110 14.00 8.01 9.07
N THR A 111 13.15 8.76 9.77
CA THR A 111 12.97 8.62 11.22
C THR A 111 12.50 7.20 11.54
N PRO A 112 13.20 6.48 12.45
CA PRO A 112 12.76 5.16 12.88
C PRO A 112 11.36 5.20 13.51
N PRO A 113 10.52 4.19 13.24
CA PRO A 113 9.19 4.16 13.81
C PRO A 113 9.24 3.90 15.31
N SER A 114 8.25 4.43 16.04
CA SER A 114 8.03 3.98 17.43
C SER A 114 7.49 2.55 17.43
N ILE A 115 8.14 1.64 18.14
CA ILE A 115 7.69 0.25 18.26
C ILE A 115 7.65 -0.19 19.72
N THR A 116 6.75 -1.12 20.02
CA THR A 116 6.73 -1.85 21.30
C THR A 116 6.95 -3.32 21.04
N ILE A 117 7.80 -3.98 21.83
CA ILE A 117 7.99 -5.43 21.80
C ILE A 117 7.63 -5.98 23.18
N THR A 118 6.68 -6.91 23.25
CA THR A 118 6.26 -7.48 24.53
C THR A 118 7.41 -8.23 25.21
N PRO A 119 7.42 -8.36 26.55
CA PRO A 119 8.48 -9.09 27.25
C PRO A 119 8.68 -10.52 26.73
N THR A 120 7.59 -11.23 26.43
CA THR A 120 7.63 -12.58 25.86
C THR A 120 8.31 -12.59 24.48
N ALA A 121 7.95 -11.65 23.59
CA ALA A 121 8.60 -11.53 22.30
C ALA A 121 10.08 -11.15 22.40
N VAL A 122 10.45 -10.30 23.37
CA VAL A 122 11.86 -9.92 23.60
C VAL A 122 12.71 -11.15 23.93
N GLU A 123 12.25 -11.99 24.86
CA GLU A 123 12.99 -13.20 25.27
C GLU A 123 13.17 -14.18 24.09
N MET A 124 12.09 -14.41 23.32
CA MET A 124 12.13 -15.31 22.16
C MET A 124 13.05 -14.79 21.04
N LEU A 125 12.98 -13.49 20.73
CA LEU A 125 13.82 -12.87 19.72
C LEU A 125 15.29 -12.87 20.12
N LYS A 126 15.61 -12.57 21.38
CA LYS A 126 16.99 -12.65 21.90
C LYS A 126 17.56 -14.06 21.78
N GLY A 127 16.77 -15.07 22.15
CA GLY A 127 17.16 -16.48 22.01
C GLY A 127 17.45 -16.87 20.56
N THR A 128 16.65 -16.37 19.62
CA THR A 128 16.82 -16.66 18.19
C THR A 128 18.06 -15.94 17.64
N LEU A 129 18.24 -14.66 17.96
CA LEU A 129 19.39 -13.86 17.50
C LEU A 129 20.72 -14.32 18.08
N ALA A 130 20.74 -14.88 19.30
CA ALA A 130 21.95 -15.47 19.89
C ALA A 130 22.53 -16.60 19.03
N ASN A 131 21.69 -17.29 18.25
CA ASN A 131 22.10 -18.36 17.34
C ASN A 131 22.43 -17.87 15.92
N ALA A 132 22.31 -16.56 15.65
CA ALA A 132 22.54 -15.95 14.34
C ALA A 132 23.40 -14.68 14.46
N PRO A 133 24.70 -14.81 14.82
CA PRO A 133 25.57 -13.65 15.02
C PRO A 133 25.68 -12.80 13.75
N GLY A 134 25.63 -11.47 13.92
CA GLY A 134 25.66 -10.50 12.81
C GLY A 134 24.32 -10.30 12.09
N SER A 135 23.27 -11.00 12.53
CA SER A 135 21.91 -10.82 12.03
C SER A 135 21.05 -9.98 12.99
N THR A 136 19.97 -9.43 12.47
CA THR A 136 18.96 -8.65 13.18
C THR A 136 17.58 -8.99 12.62
N LEU A 137 16.51 -8.56 13.30
CA LEU A 137 15.15 -8.75 12.82
C LEU A 137 14.87 -7.74 11.71
N ALA A 138 14.51 -8.20 10.52
CA ALA A 138 13.95 -7.34 9.48
C ALA A 138 12.44 -7.51 9.43
N LEU A 139 11.73 -6.39 9.39
CA LEU A 139 10.27 -6.34 9.32
C LEU A 139 9.84 -5.60 8.07
N SER A 140 9.16 -6.33 7.18
CA SER A 140 8.50 -5.78 6.00
C SER A 140 6.99 -5.74 6.21
N ILE A 141 6.35 -4.62 5.89
CA ILE A 141 4.89 -4.45 5.95
C ILE A 141 4.40 -4.01 4.58
N ASP A 142 3.65 -4.89 3.91
CA ASP A 142 3.15 -4.62 2.56
C ASP A 142 2.03 -3.55 2.53
N SER A 143 1.52 -3.23 1.34
CA SER A 143 0.42 -2.27 1.18
C SER A 143 -0.90 -2.72 1.80
N ARG A 144 -1.06 -4.01 2.12
CA ARG A 144 -2.23 -4.58 2.81
C ARG A 144 -1.97 -4.75 4.31
N PHE A 145 -0.92 -4.13 4.83
CA PHE A 145 -0.51 -4.22 6.23
C PHE A 145 -0.22 -5.64 6.68
N GLN A 146 0.15 -6.54 5.76
CA GLN A 146 0.59 -7.89 6.09
C GLN A 146 2.07 -7.84 6.49
N PRO A 147 2.42 -8.23 7.72
CA PRO A 147 3.80 -8.23 8.17
C PRO A 147 4.52 -9.51 7.70
N THR A 148 5.80 -9.37 7.39
CA THR A 148 6.74 -10.49 7.19
C THR A 148 7.97 -10.23 8.04
N PHE A 149 8.35 -11.24 8.83
CA PHE A 149 9.54 -11.22 9.66
C PHE A 149 10.61 -12.13 9.07
N GLU A 150 11.83 -11.65 9.04
CA GLU A 150 12.99 -12.45 8.66
C GLU A 150 14.22 -12.06 9.48
N LEU A 151 15.17 -12.99 9.58
CA LEU A 151 16.51 -12.66 10.07
C LEU A 151 17.35 -12.24 8.89
N ALA A 152 17.86 -11.02 8.94
CA ALA A 152 18.69 -10.45 7.89
C ALA A 152 20.01 -9.95 8.49
N PRO A 153 21.10 -9.88 7.69
CA PRO A 153 22.33 -9.21 8.10
C PRO A 153 22.05 -7.77 8.53
N ILE A 154 22.80 -7.28 9.53
CA ILE A 154 22.69 -5.89 9.98
C ILE A 154 23.05 -4.95 8.83
N ASN A 155 22.08 -4.12 8.44
CA ASN A 155 22.30 -3.01 7.54
C ASN A 155 22.39 -1.70 8.35
N THR A 156 23.55 -1.04 8.31
CA THR A 156 23.80 0.22 9.02
C THR A 156 23.11 1.42 8.37
N GLN A 157 22.71 1.29 7.10
CA GLN A 157 21.98 2.32 6.36
C GLN A 157 20.46 2.12 6.41
N ALA A 158 19.97 0.99 6.94
CA ALA A 158 18.53 0.76 7.07
C ALA A 158 17.93 1.61 8.19
N ILE A 159 16.66 1.96 8.03
CA ILE A 159 15.87 2.54 9.11
C ILE A 159 15.73 1.47 10.19
N ALA A 160 16.17 1.77 11.41
CA ALA A 160 16.19 0.79 12.48
C ALA A 160 15.66 1.38 13.79
N ALA A 161 14.71 0.67 14.39
CA ALA A 161 14.23 0.96 15.73
C ALA A 161 14.91 0.03 16.74
N GLU A 162 15.29 0.56 17.89
CA GLU A 162 15.92 -0.18 18.98
C GLU A 162 14.94 -0.27 20.15
N TYR A 163 14.66 -1.49 20.62
CA TYR A 163 13.77 -1.72 21.75
C TYR A 163 14.28 -2.84 22.65
N ASN A 164 14.52 -2.55 23.94
CA ASN A 164 15.07 -3.52 24.91
C ASN A 164 16.34 -4.27 24.45
N GLY A 165 17.19 -3.59 23.68
CA GLY A 165 18.43 -4.14 23.12
C GLY A 165 18.22 -5.01 21.87
N LEU A 166 17.03 -5.01 21.28
CA LEU A 166 16.74 -5.60 19.99
C LEU A 166 16.70 -4.50 18.93
N ARG A 167 17.50 -4.69 17.88
CA ARG A 167 17.41 -3.93 16.65
C ARG A 167 16.36 -4.56 15.74
N VAL A 168 15.46 -3.74 15.20
CA VAL A 168 14.53 -4.12 14.14
C VAL A 168 14.75 -3.18 12.96
N GLN A 169 15.04 -3.72 11.77
CA GLN A 169 15.31 -2.94 10.56
C GLN A 169 14.16 -3.00 9.56
N PHE A 170 13.98 -1.92 8.82
CA PHE A 170 12.85 -1.69 7.91
C PHE A 170 13.34 -1.08 6.59
N ASP A 171 12.63 -1.37 5.50
CA ASP A 171 12.63 -0.48 4.34
C ASP A 171 11.80 0.79 4.63
N LEU A 172 11.93 1.82 3.79
CA LEU A 172 11.25 3.10 3.98
C LEU A 172 9.72 2.99 4.04
N ALA A 173 9.10 2.15 3.21
CA ALA A 173 7.65 2.01 3.18
C ALA A 173 7.15 1.25 4.42
N SER A 174 7.88 0.21 4.83
CA SER A 174 7.60 -0.59 6.02
C SER A 174 7.75 0.24 7.30
N ALA A 175 8.80 1.06 7.41
CA ALA A 175 8.99 1.98 8.54
C ALA A 175 7.77 2.89 8.75
N ARG A 176 7.26 3.50 7.68
CA ARG A 176 6.07 4.36 7.76
C ARG A 176 4.80 3.63 8.19
N ARG A 177 4.65 2.35 7.81
CA ARG A 177 3.50 1.53 8.24
C ARG A 177 3.67 0.93 9.63
N ALA A 178 4.90 0.92 10.14
CA ALA A 178 5.27 0.34 11.44
C ALA A 178 5.17 1.35 12.59
N GLU A 179 4.73 2.59 12.36
CA GLU A 179 4.61 3.58 13.42
C GLU A 179 3.62 3.15 14.51
N GLY A 180 4.06 3.06 15.76
CA GLY A 180 3.23 2.70 16.90
C GLY A 180 2.82 1.23 16.98
N ILE A 181 3.46 0.33 16.21
CA ILE A 181 3.12 -1.10 16.26
C ILE A 181 3.50 -1.76 17.59
N THR A 182 2.81 -2.84 17.93
CA THR A 182 3.20 -3.76 18.99
C THR A 182 3.52 -5.13 18.40
N ILE A 183 4.74 -5.62 18.66
CA ILE A 183 5.21 -6.96 18.30
C ILE A 183 5.05 -7.87 19.52
N ASP A 184 4.31 -8.96 19.36
CA ASP A 184 4.09 -9.96 20.40
C ASP A 184 4.45 -11.36 19.91
N TRP A 185 4.57 -12.30 20.84
CA TRP A 185 4.81 -13.71 20.57
C TRP A 185 3.62 -14.52 21.07
N VAL A 186 2.97 -15.22 20.16
CA VAL A 186 1.85 -16.11 20.48
C VAL A 186 2.31 -17.56 20.35
N ASP A 187 2.00 -18.34 21.38
CA ASP A 187 2.13 -19.80 21.42
C ASP A 187 0.76 -20.35 21.80
N ASP A 188 -0.07 -20.61 20.79
CA ASP A 188 -1.42 -21.16 20.98
C ASP A 188 -1.64 -22.41 20.11
N ILE A 189 -2.81 -23.04 20.27
CA ILE A 189 -3.18 -24.26 19.53
C ILE A 189 -3.23 -24.07 18.00
N ARG A 190 -3.19 -22.83 17.50
CA ARG A 190 -3.21 -22.47 16.07
C ARG A 190 -1.81 -22.22 15.51
N GLY A 191 -0.78 -22.10 16.35
CA GLY A 191 0.61 -22.00 15.94
C GLY A 191 1.50 -21.23 16.91
N GLN A 192 2.80 -21.30 16.65
CA GLN A 192 3.84 -20.53 17.33
C GLN A 192 4.42 -19.49 16.38
N GLY A 193 4.46 -18.22 16.79
CA GLY A 193 5.09 -17.18 15.98
C GLY A 193 4.91 -15.76 16.50
N LEU A 194 5.60 -14.85 15.80
CA LEU A 194 5.45 -13.42 16.01
C LEU A 194 4.13 -12.94 15.42
N VAL A 195 3.43 -12.12 16.18
CA VAL A 195 2.23 -11.39 15.74
C VAL A 195 2.46 -9.89 15.89
N ILE A 196 1.75 -9.11 15.08
CA ILE A 196 1.77 -7.65 15.16
C ILE A 196 0.36 -7.14 15.37
N ASP A 197 0.21 -6.26 16.35
CA ASP A 197 -0.88 -5.29 16.38
C ASP A 197 -0.40 -4.00 15.71
N ASN A 198 -1.09 -3.59 14.65
CA ASN A 198 -0.74 -2.41 13.86
C ASN A 198 -1.89 -1.40 13.88
N PRO A 199 -1.76 -0.27 14.61
CA PRO A 199 -2.82 0.72 14.70
C PRO A 199 -3.10 1.44 13.37
N ASN A 200 -2.16 1.38 12.42
CA ASN A 200 -2.30 1.98 11.10
C ASN A 200 -2.97 1.04 10.09
N ALA A 201 -3.13 -0.24 10.42
CA ALA A 201 -3.83 -1.18 9.54
C ALA A 201 -5.31 -0.81 9.46
N PRO A 202 -5.94 -0.92 8.27
CA PRO A 202 -7.37 -0.66 8.13
C PRO A 202 -8.15 -1.59 9.05
N GLN A 203 -8.90 -1.01 9.98
CA GLN A 203 -9.66 -1.72 11.00
C GLN A 203 -10.58 -2.77 10.35
N PRO A 204 -10.72 -3.97 10.93
CA PRO A 204 -11.63 -4.98 10.42
C PRO A 204 -13.05 -4.41 10.29
N ILE A 205 -13.78 -4.85 9.25
CA ILE A 205 -15.19 -4.49 9.09
C ILE A 205 -15.96 -5.03 10.29
N GLN A 206 -16.70 -4.15 10.94
CA GLN A 206 -17.52 -4.53 12.09
C GLN A 206 -18.87 -5.04 11.61
N GLU A 207 -19.36 -6.11 12.23
CA GLU A 207 -20.74 -6.55 12.00
C GLU A 207 -21.68 -5.72 12.86
N LEU A 208 -22.76 -5.22 12.26
CA LEU A 208 -23.76 -4.41 12.95
C LEU A 208 -25.13 -5.09 12.82
N SER A 209 -25.86 -5.17 13.93
CA SER A 209 -27.21 -5.72 13.92
C SER A 209 -28.17 -4.78 13.15
N PRO A 210 -29.21 -5.31 12.49
CA PRO A 210 -30.24 -4.47 11.87
C PRO A 210 -30.86 -3.44 12.83
N GLY A 211 -31.12 -3.82 14.09
CA GLY A 211 -31.70 -2.93 15.10
C GLY A 211 -30.79 -1.77 15.47
N ASP A 212 -29.50 -2.05 15.73
CA ASP A 212 -28.52 -1.00 16.04
C ASP A 212 -28.29 -0.09 14.83
N ALA A 213 -28.26 -0.65 13.62
CA ALA A 213 -28.15 0.12 12.39
C ALA A 213 -29.33 1.06 12.21
N ALA A 214 -30.57 0.58 12.40
CA ALA A 214 -31.77 1.41 12.32
C ALA A 214 -31.71 2.57 13.32
N ALA A 215 -31.39 2.28 14.58
CA ALA A 215 -31.28 3.31 15.62
C ALA A 215 -30.19 4.37 15.31
N GLN A 216 -29.04 3.95 14.78
CA GLN A 216 -27.95 4.86 14.41
C GLN A 216 -28.26 5.69 13.17
N VAL A 217 -29.01 5.14 12.21
CA VAL A 217 -29.49 5.89 11.04
C VAL A 217 -30.52 6.94 11.47
N ASP A 218 -31.48 6.57 12.32
CA ASP A 218 -32.49 7.50 12.84
C ASP A 218 -31.87 8.63 13.67
N ALA A 219 -30.80 8.33 14.42
CA ALA A 219 -30.00 9.31 15.15
C ALA A 219 -29.12 10.19 14.23
N GLY A 220 -29.03 9.90 12.93
CA GLY A 220 -28.23 10.65 11.96
C GLY A 220 -26.72 10.47 12.10
N VAL A 221 -26.27 9.43 12.80
CA VAL A 221 -24.83 9.16 13.04
C VAL A 221 -24.26 8.10 12.10
N LEU A 222 -25.12 7.38 11.36
CA LEU A 222 -24.74 6.33 10.43
C LEU A 222 -25.38 6.55 9.06
N THR A 223 -24.60 6.41 7.99
CA THR A 223 -25.15 6.36 6.62
C THR A 223 -25.33 4.90 6.21
N LEU A 224 -26.58 4.49 6.03
CA LEU A 224 -26.91 3.18 5.46
C LEU A 224 -26.77 3.22 3.94
N VAL A 225 -26.12 2.21 3.36
CA VAL A 225 -25.94 2.05 1.93
C VAL A 225 -26.50 0.69 1.51
N ASP A 226 -27.60 0.70 0.77
CA ASP A 226 -28.19 -0.50 0.18
C ASP A 226 -27.50 -0.81 -1.15
N VAL A 227 -26.76 -1.92 -1.18
CA VAL A 227 -26.00 -2.36 -2.36
C VAL A 227 -26.77 -3.35 -3.23
N ARG A 228 -28.02 -3.66 -2.88
CA ARG A 228 -28.88 -4.51 -3.71
C ARG A 228 -29.30 -3.76 -4.98
N PRO A 229 -29.48 -4.44 -6.12
CA PRO A 229 -30.10 -3.89 -7.32
C PRO A 229 -31.46 -3.22 -7.09
N ALA A 230 -31.85 -2.31 -7.99
CA ALA A 230 -33.08 -1.53 -7.87
C ALA A 230 -34.37 -2.36 -7.87
N ASP A 231 -34.41 -3.44 -8.64
CA ASP A 231 -35.52 -4.39 -8.69
C ASP A 231 -35.70 -5.14 -7.36
N GLU A 232 -34.61 -5.57 -6.72
CA GLU A 232 -34.66 -6.17 -5.38
C GLU A 232 -35.18 -5.18 -4.33
N ARG A 233 -34.74 -3.91 -4.40
CA ARG A 233 -35.20 -2.86 -3.47
C ARG A 233 -36.68 -2.48 -3.69
N ALA A 234 -37.18 -2.62 -4.91
CA ALA A 234 -38.59 -2.42 -5.21
C ALA A 234 -39.50 -3.49 -4.57
N VAL A 235 -38.98 -4.70 -4.36
CA VAL A 235 -39.69 -5.78 -3.66
C VAL A 235 -39.68 -5.57 -2.15
N ALA A 236 -38.52 -5.20 -1.59
CA ALA A 236 -38.36 -4.98 -0.17
C ALA A 236 -37.36 -3.85 0.09
N SER A 237 -37.76 -2.86 0.89
CA SER A 237 -36.92 -1.72 1.26
C SER A 237 -37.05 -1.45 2.75
N VAL A 238 -35.96 -0.98 3.36
CA VAL A 238 -35.98 -0.50 4.74
C VAL A 238 -36.76 0.82 4.82
N ALA A 239 -37.37 1.07 5.98
CA ALA A 239 -38.14 2.29 6.27
C ALA A 239 -37.29 3.46 6.82
N VAL A 240 -35.98 3.25 6.97
CA VAL A 240 -35.02 4.28 7.40
C VAL A 240 -34.31 4.92 6.18
N PRO A 241 -33.78 6.14 6.28
CA PRO A 241 -32.99 6.75 5.22
C PRO A 241 -31.80 5.88 4.78
N PHE A 242 -31.63 5.69 3.47
CA PHE A 242 -30.47 4.97 2.91
C PHE A 242 -30.01 5.60 1.59
N ARG A 243 -28.76 5.32 1.23
CA ARG A 243 -28.15 5.62 -0.07
C ARG A 243 -28.01 4.34 -0.90
N THR A 244 -27.77 4.51 -2.19
CA THR A 244 -27.52 3.39 -3.12
C THR A 244 -26.18 3.55 -3.81
N MET A 245 -25.76 2.53 -4.55
CA MET A 245 -24.51 2.54 -5.34
C MET A 245 -24.75 2.81 -6.83
N ASP A 246 -25.99 3.11 -7.22
CA ASP A 246 -26.40 3.23 -8.62
C ASP A 246 -26.19 4.65 -9.18
N GLY A 247 -26.25 4.80 -10.50
CA GLY A 247 -26.35 6.12 -11.14
C GLY A 247 -25.20 7.09 -10.87
N GLY A 248 -24.03 6.60 -10.46
CA GLY A 248 -22.87 7.44 -10.09
C GLY A 248 -22.76 7.77 -8.61
N GLU A 249 -23.74 7.39 -7.78
CA GLU A 249 -23.70 7.59 -6.31
C GLU A 249 -22.50 6.90 -5.68
N ARG A 250 -22.01 5.79 -6.26
CA ARG A 250 -20.76 5.14 -5.84
C ARG A 250 -19.60 6.14 -5.79
N ALA A 251 -19.39 6.93 -6.85
CA ALA A 251 -18.28 7.87 -6.90
C ALA A 251 -18.43 9.00 -5.86
N VAL A 252 -19.67 9.38 -5.54
CA VAL A 252 -19.97 10.35 -4.48
C VAL A 252 -19.66 9.78 -3.11
N LEU A 253 -20.08 8.54 -2.85
CA LEU A 253 -19.81 7.82 -1.60
C LEU A 253 -18.30 7.66 -1.38
N GLU A 254 -17.53 7.31 -2.42
CA GLU A 254 -16.08 7.11 -2.33
C GLU A 254 -15.31 8.40 -1.95
N GLN A 255 -15.90 9.56 -2.22
CA GLN A 255 -15.36 10.89 -1.92
C GLN A 255 -15.77 11.43 -0.55
N LEU A 256 -16.62 10.71 0.20
CA LEU A 256 -16.97 11.11 1.56
C LEU A 256 -15.73 11.16 2.48
N PRO A 257 -15.78 11.97 3.56
CA PRO A 257 -14.75 11.93 4.60
C PRO A 257 -14.51 10.50 5.08
N LYS A 258 -13.24 10.10 5.23
CA LYS A 258 -12.88 8.70 5.57
C LYS A 258 -13.34 8.25 6.97
N GLY A 259 -13.61 9.21 7.86
CA GLY A 259 -14.22 8.96 9.15
C GLY A 259 -15.76 8.87 9.12
N THR A 260 -16.42 9.03 7.97
CA THR A 260 -17.88 8.92 7.88
C THR A 260 -18.31 7.47 8.17
N PRO A 261 -19.19 7.23 9.16
CA PRO A 261 -19.71 5.90 9.44
C PRO A 261 -20.61 5.40 8.32
N LEU A 262 -20.23 4.28 7.68
CA LEU A 262 -20.98 3.64 6.59
C LEU A 262 -21.37 2.22 6.97
N ALA A 263 -22.65 1.88 6.86
CA ALA A 263 -23.12 0.51 6.98
C ALA A 263 -23.68 0.01 5.64
N PHE A 264 -23.25 -1.17 5.21
CA PHE A 264 -23.67 -1.75 3.94
C PHE A 264 -24.73 -2.83 4.17
N LEU A 265 -25.84 -2.72 3.43
CA LEU A 265 -26.96 -3.64 3.46
C LEU A 265 -27.05 -4.39 2.13
N CYS A 266 -27.19 -5.72 2.19
CA CYS A 266 -27.62 -6.51 1.05
C CYS A 266 -28.72 -7.50 1.44
N HIS A 267 -28.87 -8.59 0.70
CA HIS A 267 -29.89 -9.59 1.04
C HIS A 267 -29.55 -10.35 2.33
N HIS A 268 -28.34 -10.92 2.42
CA HIS A 268 -27.91 -11.81 3.50
C HIS A 268 -26.53 -11.48 4.10
N GLY A 269 -25.93 -10.34 3.73
CA GLY A 269 -24.61 -9.91 4.22
C GLY A 269 -23.42 -10.14 3.27
N GLY A 270 -23.54 -11.00 2.24
CA GLY A 270 -22.42 -11.33 1.35
C GLY A 270 -21.96 -10.20 0.42
N ARG A 271 -22.89 -9.59 -0.34
CA ARG A 271 -22.58 -8.47 -1.26
C ARG A 271 -22.19 -7.21 -0.50
N SER A 272 -22.83 -6.97 0.64
CA SER A 272 -22.52 -5.84 1.50
C SER A 272 -21.13 -5.95 2.12
N LEU A 273 -20.66 -7.15 2.48
CA LEU A 273 -19.29 -7.35 2.94
C LEU A 273 -18.26 -6.99 1.84
N GLN A 274 -18.52 -7.37 0.59
CA GLN A 274 -17.63 -7.00 -0.53
C GLN A 274 -17.58 -5.49 -0.75
N ALA A 275 -18.73 -4.82 -0.66
CA ALA A 275 -18.79 -3.36 -0.74
C ALA A 275 -18.04 -2.72 0.45
N ALA A 276 -18.25 -3.21 1.67
CA ALA A 276 -17.55 -2.76 2.85
C ALA A 276 -16.02 -2.90 2.71
N GLU A 277 -15.52 -4.02 2.17
CA GLU A 277 -14.08 -4.21 1.90
C GLU A 277 -13.53 -3.23 0.87
N HIS A 278 -14.31 -2.92 -0.18
CA HIS A 278 -13.92 -1.90 -1.15
C HIS A 278 -13.72 -0.55 -0.47
N PHE A 279 -14.68 -0.09 0.34
CA PHE A 279 -14.56 1.19 1.05
C PHE A 279 -13.46 1.17 2.11
N ARG A 280 -13.27 0.06 2.82
CA ARG A 280 -12.13 -0.11 3.73
C ARG A 280 -10.79 0.06 2.99
N SER A 281 -10.66 -0.50 1.79
CA SER A 281 -9.45 -0.35 0.96
C SER A 281 -9.19 1.09 0.49
N LEU A 282 -10.23 1.93 0.43
CA LEU A 282 -10.16 3.36 0.16
C LEU A 282 -9.85 4.20 1.40
N GLY A 283 -9.55 3.57 2.54
CA GLY A 283 -9.12 4.21 3.78
C GLY A 283 -10.25 4.61 4.72
N PHE A 284 -11.49 4.17 4.50
CA PHE A 284 -12.57 4.44 5.45
C PHE A 284 -12.34 3.67 6.76
N THR A 285 -12.55 4.33 7.90
CA THR A 285 -12.19 3.78 9.23
C THR A 285 -13.39 3.27 10.03
N SER A 286 -14.61 3.66 9.66
CA SER A 286 -15.85 3.32 10.37
C SER A 286 -16.80 2.61 9.42
N ILE A 287 -16.49 1.35 9.11
CA ILE A 287 -17.20 0.54 8.12
C ILE A 287 -17.91 -0.65 8.79
N TYR A 288 -19.18 -0.81 8.46
CA TYR A 288 -20.04 -1.85 9.01
C TYR A 288 -20.69 -2.70 7.92
N ASN A 289 -20.83 -3.99 8.18
CA ASN A 289 -21.66 -4.90 7.39
C ASN A 289 -22.93 -5.23 8.20
N ILE A 290 -24.10 -5.06 7.59
CA ILE A 290 -25.36 -5.42 8.27
C ILE A 290 -25.49 -6.95 8.32
N GLY A 291 -25.46 -7.49 9.54
CA GLY A 291 -25.57 -8.92 9.80
C GLY A 291 -26.91 -9.47 9.33
N GLY A 292 -26.89 -10.53 8.52
CA GLY A 292 -28.08 -11.17 7.96
C GLY A 292 -28.89 -10.33 6.94
N GLY A 293 -28.42 -9.13 6.59
CA GLY A 293 -28.99 -8.29 5.55
C GLY A 293 -30.46 -7.90 5.76
N ILE A 294 -31.19 -7.66 4.66
CA ILE A 294 -32.61 -7.26 4.74
C ILE A 294 -33.51 -8.40 5.23
N ASP A 295 -33.12 -9.66 5.06
CA ASP A 295 -33.89 -10.78 5.60
C ASP A 295 -33.93 -10.72 7.14
N ALA A 296 -32.77 -10.50 7.77
CA ALA A 296 -32.71 -10.26 9.21
C ALA A 296 -33.42 -8.96 9.61
N TRP A 297 -33.30 -7.90 8.81
CA TRP A 297 -34.01 -6.63 9.04
C TRP A 297 -35.52 -6.80 9.13
N SER A 298 -36.10 -7.59 8.21
CA SER A 298 -37.54 -7.88 8.23
C SER A 298 -37.98 -8.61 9.49
N THR A 299 -37.12 -9.41 10.11
CA THR A 299 -37.47 -10.13 11.34
C THR A 299 -37.26 -9.32 12.60
N GLN A 300 -36.22 -8.48 12.63
CA GLN A 300 -35.73 -7.85 13.86
C GLN A 300 -36.18 -6.41 14.03
N VAL A 301 -36.45 -5.70 12.94
CA VAL A 301 -36.73 -4.26 12.96
C VAL A 301 -38.12 -3.97 12.44
N ASP A 302 -38.45 -4.48 11.25
CA ASP A 302 -39.73 -4.18 10.59
C ASP A 302 -40.32 -5.42 9.89
N PRO A 303 -41.21 -6.16 10.57
CA PRO A 303 -41.97 -7.28 9.99
C PRO A 303 -42.84 -6.93 8.79
N GLY A 304 -43.06 -5.64 8.51
CA GLY A 304 -43.75 -5.18 7.30
C GLY A 304 -42.90 -5.26 6.04
N VAL A 305 -41.57 -5.39 6.16
CA VAL A 305 -40.67 -5.54 5.02
C VAL A 305 -40.81 -6.96 4.44
N PRO A 306 -41.17 -7.12 3.15
CA PRO A 306 -41.31 -8.44 2.54
C PRO A 306 -39.99 -9.21 2.51
N LYS A 307 -40.08 -10.53 2.72
CA LYS A 307 -38.99 -11.49 2.46
C LYS A 307 -39.09 -12.04 1.04
N TYR A 308 -37.96 -12.33 0.41
CA TYR A 308 -37.90 -12.88 -0.95
C TYR A 308 -36.70 -13.81 -1.13
#